data_AF-A0A662F4K5-F1
#
_entry.id   AF-A0A662F4K5-F1
#
_cell.length_a   1.000
_cell.length_b   1.000
_cell.length_c   1.000
_cell.angle_alpha   90.00
_cell.angle_beta   90.00
_cell.angle_gamma   90.00
#
_symmetry.space_group_name_H-M   'P 1'
#
loop_
_entity.id
_entity.type
_entity.pdbx_description
1 polymer ?
#
loop_
_entity_poly.entity_id
_entity_poly.type
_entity_poly.pdbx_seq_one_letter_code
_entity_poly.pdbx_strand_id
1 'polypeptide(L)'
;ELEKQAQNTDVSNKLVLVKLSGNMGPGRLSDVGFNEIFRKLYDNGAYFVMKNTSQVHTQGFEGIRIEPAPPEVVEKRLIQEHKSRLALFGDAEQEVVAGLIKALSHEKGESETKNDYEQRMMENFLSHIRKHLNL
;
A
#
# COMPACT_ATOMS: atom_id res chain seq x y z
N GLU A 1 -26.77 -0.87 -5.31
CA GLU A 1 -27.57 0.01 -4.42
C GLU A 1 -27.51 1.48 -4.82
N LEU A 2 -26.33 2.11 -4.87
CA LEU A 2 -26.21 3.52 -5.28
C LEU A 2 -26.90 3.85 -6.61
N GLU A 3 -26.75 2.99 -7.62
CA GLU A 3 -27.37 3.20 -8.93
C GLU A 3 -28.91 3.19 -8.88
N LYS A 4 -29.51 2.34 -8.03
CA LYS A 4 -30.96 2.31 -7.85
C LYS A 4 -31.47 3.60 -7.22
N GLN A 5 -30.73 4.14 -6.25
CA GLN A 5 -31.10 5.42 -5.63
C GLN A 5 -30.97 6.59 -6.61
N ALA A 6 -29.93 6.59 -7.44
CA ALA A 6 -29.75 7.60 -8.49
C ALA A 6 -30.88 7.58 -9.53
N GLN A 7 -31.46 6.41 -9.82
CA GLN A 7 -32.60 6.27 -10.76
C GLN A 7 -33.93 6.69 -10.14
N ASN A 8 -34.14 6.44 -8.84
CA ASN A 8 -35.42 6.66 -8.18
C ASN A 8 -35.56 8.05 -7.55
N THR A 9 -34.56 8.91 -7.69
CA THR A 9 -34.56 10.26 -7.10
C THR A 9 -34.66 11.29 -8.21
N ASP A 10 -35.63 12.19 -8.12
CA ASP A 10 -35.67 13.37 -8.98
C ASP A 10 -34.52 14.32 -8.61
N VAL A 11 -33.60 14.52 -9.55
CA VAL A 11 -32.40 15.34 -9.39
C VAL A 11 -32.41 16.57 -10.31
N SER A 12 -33.48 16.80 -11.07
CA SER A 12 -33.55 17.86 -12.07
C SER A 12 -33.34 19.25 -11.45
N ASN A 13 -32.37 19.99 -11.98
CA ASN A 13 -31.94 21.31 -11.55
C ASN A 13 -31.52 21.42 -10.07
N LYS A 14 -31.00 20.32 -9.49
CA LYS A 14 -30.55 20.25 -8.09
C LYS A 14 -29.04 20.11 -7.96
N LEU A 15 -28.52 20.56 -6.82
CA LEU A 15 -27.19 20.21 -6.33
C LEU A 15 -27.28 18.86 -5.62
N VAL A 16 -26.54 17.87 -6.10
CA VAL A 16 -26.59 16.50 -5.60
C VAL A 16 -25.31 16.16 -4.85
N LEU A 17 -25.44 15.73 -3.60
CA LEU A 17 -24.36 15.20 -2.79
C LEU A 17 -24.49 13.68 -2.68
N VAL A 18 -23.55 12.95 -3.27
CA VAL A 18 -23.41 11.51 -3.09
C VAL A 18 -22.56 11.25 -1.86
N LYS A 19 -23.20 10.89 -0.74
CA LYS A 19 -22.50 10.57 0.50
C LYS A 19 -22.36 9.05 0.65
N LEU A 20 -21.12 8.56 0.71
CA LEU A 20 -20.83 7.20 1.18
C LEU A 20 -20.27 7.26 2.61
N SER A 21 -20.68 6.30 3.42
CA SER A 21 -20.18 6.09 4.78
C SER A 21 -20.14 4.61 5.09
N GLY A 22 -19.19 4.19 5.93
CA GLY A 22 -19.07 2.81 6.39
C GLY A 22 -17.76 2.15 6.00
N ASN A 23 -17.69 0.84 6.21
CA ASN A 23 -16.49 0.05 5.97
C ASN A 23 -16.53 -0.58 4.57
N MET A 24 -15.49 -0.34 3.78
CA MET A 24 -15.30 -0.99 2.49
C MET A 24 -14.39 -2.20 2.69
N GLY A 25 -14.74 -3.32 2.03
CA GLY A 25 -13.88 -4.50 1.97
C GLY A 25 -12.56 -4.24 1.24
N PRO A 26 -11.76 -5.30 0.97
CA PRO A 26 -10.49 -5.15 0.28
C PRO A 26 -10.69 -4.50 -1.10
N GLY A 27 -10.01 -3.38 -1.34
CA GLY A 27 -10.12 -2.60 -2.58
C GLY A 27 -9.79 -1.13 -2.36
N ARG A 28 -9.72 -0.35 -3.45
CA ARG A 28 -9.51 1.10 -3.38
C ARG A 28 -10.81 1.84 -3.61
N LEU A 29 -10.95 3.00 -2.96
CA LEU A 29 -12.11 3.88 -3.16
C LEU A 29 -12.21 4.37 -4.62
N SER A 30 -11.10 4.37 -5.36
CA SER A 30 -11.06 4.64 -6.82
C SER A 30 -11.91 3.65 -7.62
N ASP A 31 -12.11 2.44 -7.11
CA ASP A 31 -12.72 1.33 -7.85
C ASP A 31 -14.26 1.37 -7.79
N VAL A 32 -14.84 2.26 -6.98
CA VAL A 32 -16.30 2.40 -6.77
C VAL A 32 -17.03 2.97 -7.99
N GLY A 33 -16.34 3.40 -9.04
CA GLY A 33 -16.97 3.75 -10.33
C GLY A 33 -17.82 5.04 -10.32
N PHE A 34 -17.45 6.04 -9.49
CA PHE A 34 -18.22 7.29 -9.34
C PHE A 34 -18.53 8.03 -10.64
N ASN A 35 -17.66 7.91 -11.66
CA ASN A 35 -17.82 8.60 -12.94
C ASN A 35 -19.11 8.17 -13.66
N GLU A 36 -19.47 6.89 -13.63
CA GLU A 36 -20.69 6.40 -14.28
C GLU A 36 -21.94 6.89 -13.55
N ILE A 37 -21.89 6.92 -12.22
CA ILE A 37 -22.98 7.43 -11.38
C ILE A 37 -23.18 8.92 -11.64
N PHE A 38 -22.10 9.69 -11.70
CA PHE A 38 -22.17 11.12 -11.99
C PHE A 38 -22.78 11.37 -13.37
N ARG A 39 -22.35 10.61 -14.39
CA ARG A 39 -22.93 10.71 -15.73
C ARG A 39 -24.45 10.49 -15.71
N LYS A 40 -24.91 9.41 -15.07
CA LYS A 40 -26.36 9.13 -14.94
C LYS A 40 -27.12 10.25 -14.21
N LEU A 41 -26.55 10.83 -13.16
CA LEU A 41 -27.18 11.92 -12.42
C LEU A 41 -27.25 13.22 -13.25
N TYR A 42 -26.21 13.51 -14.03
CA TYR A 42 -26.22 14.63 -14.98
C TYR A 42 -27.22 14.39 -16.13
N ASP A 43 -27.28 13.17 -16.67
CA ASP A 43 -28.25 12.78 -17.70
C ASP A 43 -29.69 12.93 -17.20
N ASN A 44 -29.91 12.73 -15.89
CA ASN A 44 -31.20 12.95 -15.21
C ASN A 44 -31.45 14.43 -14.82
N GLY A 45 -30.60 15.37 -15.26
CA GLY A 45 -30.81 16.80 -15.11
C GLY A 45 -30.20 17.44 -13.86
N ALA A 46 -29.32 16.75 -13.13
CA ALA A 46 -28.61 17.37 -12.01
C ALA A 46 -27.80 18.60 -12.47
N TYR A 47 -27.90 19.70 -11.72
CA TYR A 47 -27.14 20.92 -12.01
C TYR A 47 -25.66 20.75 -11.65
N PHE A 48 -25.38 20.07 -10.53
CA PHE A 48 -24.03 19.74 -10.09
C PHE A 48 -24.05 18.51 -9.20
N VAL A 49 -23.05 17.66 -9.33
CA VAL A 49 -22.89 16.45 -8.53
C VAL A 49 -21.52 16.47 -7.86
N MET A 50 -21.50 16.30 -6.54
CA MET A 50 -20.28 16.09 -5.77
C MET A 50 -20.37 14.83 -4.92
N LYS A 51 -19.23 14.24 -4.58
CA LYS A 51 -19.16 13.12 -3.64
C LYS A 51 -18.54 13.56 -2.31
N ASN A 52 -19.05 12.97 -1.23
CA ASN A 52 -18.39 12.97 0.06
C ASN A 52 -18.15 11.52 0.49
N THR A 53 -16.88 11.18 0.64
CA THR A 53 -16.40 9.85 1.04
C THR A 53 -15.53 9.94 2.29
N SER A 54 -15.59 11.04 3.06
CA SER A 54 -14.71 11.24 4.21
C SER A 54 -15.00 10.27 5.36
N GLN A 55 -16.17 9.64 5.36
CA GLN A 55 -16.61 8.63 6.32
C GLN A 55 -16.53 7.21 5.77
N VAL A 56 -15.84 7.00 4.65
CA VAL A 56 -15.55 5.65 4.14
C VAL A 56 -14.23 5.18 4.71
N HIS A 57 -14.27 4.11 5.48
CA HIS A 57 -13.08 3.43 5.97
C HIS A 57 -12.80 2.25 5.06
N THR A 58 -11.76 2.33 4.25
CA THR A 58 -11.30 1.18 3.47
C THR A 58 -10.51 0.25 4.38
N GLN A 59 -10.77 -1.05 4.32
CA GLN A 59 -9.80 -2.07 4.78
C GLN A 59 -8.60 -2.09 3.82
N GLY A 60 -7.94 -0.95 3.65
CA GLY A 60 -6.77 -0.77 2.82
C GLY A 60 -5.56 -0.67 3.73
N PHE A 61 -4.79 -1.77 3.79
CA PHE A 61 -3.58 -1.95 4.61
C PHE A 61 -3.82 -1.62 6.09
N GLU A 62 -3.71 -2.63 6.97
CA GLU A 62 -3.56 -2.33 8.40
C GLU A 62 -2.41 -1.33 8.52
N GLY A 63 -2.77 -0.08 8.82
CA GLY A 63 -1.80 0.96 9.06
C GLY A 63 -0.88 0.42 10.12
N ILE A 64 0.40 0.33 9.80
CA ILE A 64 1.45 -0.02 10.74
C ILE A 64 1.14 0.79 11.99
N ARG A 65 0.68 0.14 13.05
CA ARG A 65 0.51 0.78 14.34
C ARG A 65 1.92 1.04 14.82
N ILE A 66 2.50 2.14 14.37
CA ILE A 66 3.75 2.69 14.90
C ILE A 66 3.38 3.23 16.28
N GLU A 67 3.20 2.30 17.22
CA GLU A 67 3.50 2.58 18.62
C GLU A 67 4.93 3.15 18.63
N PRO A 68 5.22 4.21 19.41
CA PRO A 68 6.57 4.77 19.49
C PRO A 68 7.50 3.68 20.01
N ALA A 69 8.13 2.98 19.08
CA ALA A 69 9.03 1.88 19.31
C ALA A 69 10.37 2.23 18.66
N PRO A 70 11.49 1.73 19.19
CA PRO A 70 12.79 1.89 18.56
C PRO A 70 12.74 1.45 17.09
N PRO A 71 13.51 2.10 16.18
CA PRO A 71 13.52 1.77 14.76
C PRO A 71 13.68 0.27 14.49
N GLU A 72 14.47 -0.44 15.28
CA GLU A 72 14.69 -1.88 15.11
C GLU A 72 13.42 -2.72 15.37
N VAL A 73 12.54 -2.24 16.26
CA VAL A 73 11.27 -2.91 16.58
C VAL A 73 10.26 -2.66 15.46
N VAL A 74 10.23 -1.44 14.92
CA VAL A 74 9.37 -1.10 13.77
C VAL A 74 9.78 -1.93 12.56
N GLU A 75 11.08 -2.01 12.29
CA GLU A 75 11.63 -2.75 11.16
C GLU A 75 11.31 -4.25 11.24
N LYS A 76 11.52 -4.89 12.40
CA LYS A 76 11.16 -6.31 12.60
C LYS A 76 9.67 -6.57 12.38
N ARG A 77 8.79 -5.68 12.87
CA ARG A 77 7.34 -5.80 12.70
C ARG A 77 6.95 -5.68 11.22
N LEU A 78 7.52 -4.71 10.50
CA LEU A 78 7.27 -4.55 9.06
C LEU A 78 7.67 -5.79 8.26
N ILE A 79 8.84 -6.35 8.55
CA ILE A 79 9.32 -7.58 7.90
C ILE A 79 8.36 -8.74 8.22
N GLN A 80 7.91 -8.87 9.47
CA GLN A 80 6.99 -9.93 9.89
C GLN A 80 5.59 -9.79 9.25
N GLU A 81 5.06 -8.57 9.13
CA GLU A 81 3.77 -8.28 8.48
C GLU A 81 3.79 -8.64 6.98
N HIS A 82 4.97 -8.66 6.35
CA HIS A 82 5.12 -8.90 4.90
C HIS A 82 5.76 -10.25 4.54
N LYS A 83 6.10 -11.08 5.55
CA LYS A 83 6.81 -12.38 5.45
C LYS A 83 6.16 -13.41 4.50
N SER A 84 4.92 -13.19 4.07
CA SER A 84 4.15 -14.13 3.23
C SER A 84 4.01 -13.70 1.78
N ARG A 85 4.53 -12.52 1.38
CA ARG A 85 4.39 -12.02 0.00
C ARG A 85 5.49 -12.48 -0.94
N LEU A 86 6.70 -12.70 -0.43
CA LEU A 86 7.83 -13.12 -1.26
C LEU A 86 7.89 -14.65 -1.40
N ALA A 87 7.59 -15.43 -0.35
CA ALA A 87 7.57 -16.91 -0.38
C ALA A 87 8.87 -17.58 -0.88
N LEU A 88 9.95 -16.81 -1.06
CA LEU A 88 11.22 -17.26 -1.61
C LEU A 88 12.14 -17.87 -0.54
N PHE A 89 11.97 -17.48 0.71
CA PHE A 89 12.91 -17.79 1.80
C PHE A 89 12.25 -18.50 3.00
N GLY A 90 10.95 -18.79 2.93
CA GLY A 90 10.21 -19.52 3.97
C GLY A 90 10.43 -18.92 5.37
N ASP A 91 10.86 -19.76 6.32
CA ASP A 91 11.10 -19.34 7.70
C ASP A 91 12.28 -18.38 7.85
N ALA A 92 13.27 -18.44 6.93
CA ALA A 92 14.47 -17.63 6.94
C ALA A 92 14.27 -16.22 6.34
N GLU A 93 13.10 -15.92 5.77
CA GLU A 93 12.81 -14.64 5.10
C GLU A 93 13.10 -13.43 5.98
N GLN A 94 12.75 -13.52 7.26
CA GLN A 94 12.98 -12.43 8.20
C GLN A 94 14.47 -12.15 8.43
N GLU A 95 15.29 -13.19 8.53
CA GLU A 95 16.74 -13.06 8.72
C GLU A 95 17.42 -12.54 7.45
N VAL A 96 16.98 -13.03 6.28
CA VAL A 96 17.48 -12.59 4.97
C VAL A 96 17.19 -11.10 4.78
N VAL A 97 15.94 -10.68 4.94
CA VAL A 97 15.54 -9.27 4.72
C VAL A 97 16.26 -8.33 5.70
N ALA A 98 16.36 -8.70 6.98
CA ALA A 98 17.09 -7.90 7.96
C ALA A 98 18.59 -7.78 7.62
N GLY A 99 19.21 -8.87 7.16
CA GLY A 99 20.61 -8.86 6.71
C GLY A 99 20.82 -7.98 5.47
N LEU A 100 19.88 -7.99 4.53
CA LEU A 100 19.91 -7.16 3.34
C LEU A 100 19.77 -5.67 3.67
N ILE A 101 18.84 -5.29 4.54
CA ILE A 101 18.67 -3.87 4.92
C ILE A 101 19.95 -3.36 5.61
N LYS A 102 20.55 -4.17 6.49
CA LYS A 102 21.83 -3.84 7.11
C LYS A 102 22.98 -3.74 6.10
N ALA A 103 23.03 -4.59 5.08
CA ALA A 103 24.05 -4.49 4.04
C ALA A 103 23.88 -3.19 3.21
N LEU A 104 22.64 -2.85 2.87
CA LEU A 104 22.28 -1.64 2.13
C LEU A 104 22.46 -0.35 2.93
N SER A 105 22.44 -0.42 4.26
CA SER A 105 22.68 0.75 5.13
C SER A 105 24.17 1.14 5.24
N HIS A 106 25.08 0.32 4.72
CA HIS A 106 26.51 0.65 4.72
C HIS A 106 26.83 1.52 3.51
N GLU A 107 27.14 2.78 3.76
CA GLU A 107 27.57 3.71 2.71
C GLU A 107 28.94 3.34 2.13
N LYS A 108 29.27 4.00 1.02
CA LYS A 108 30.57 3.90 0.37
C LYS A 108 31.66 4.50 1.27
N GLY A 109 32.73 3.75 1.52
CA GLY A 109 33.86 4.25 2.31
C GLY A 109 34.66 5.34 1.59
N GLU A 110 35.28 6.24 2.35
CA GLU A 110 36.08 7.36 1.79
C GLU A 110 37.25 6.89 0.92
N SER A 111 37.81 5.70 1.22
CA SER A 111 38.92 5.09 0.47
C SER A 111 38.46 4.06 -0.58
N GLU A 112 37.16 3.90 -0.77
CA GLU A 112 36.59 2.88 -1.65
C GLU A 112 36.36 3.46 -3.05
N THR A 113 36.74 2.74 -4.11
CA THR A 113 36.32 3.15 -5.47
C THR A 113 34.85 2.78 -5.69
N LYS A 114 34.24 3.30 -6.76
CA LYS A 114 32.85 2.92 -7.09
C LYS A 114 32.73 1.41 -7.36
N ASN A 115 33.73 0.83 -8.03
CA ASN A 115 33.76 -0.59 -8.36
C ASN A 115 33.93 -1.45 -7.10
N ASP A 116 34.82 -1.06 -6.20
CA ASP A 116 35.05 -1.78 -4.94
C ASP A 116 33.78 -1.81 -4.07
N TYR A 117 33.05 -0.68 -4.03
CA TYR A 117 31.77 -0.57 -3.34
C TYR A 117 30.71 -1.49 -3.93
N GLU A 118 30.54 -1.47 -5.25
CA GLU A 118 29.57 -2.32 -5.95
C GLU A 118 29.92 -3.81 -5.78
N GLN A 119 31.20 -4.16 -5.85
CA GLN A 119 31.66 -5.53 -5.64
C GLN A 119 31.41 -5.99 -4.21
N ARG A 120 31.78 -5.20 -3.21
CA ARG A 120 31.51 -5.50 -1.79
C ARG A 120 30.02 -5.64 -1.51
N MET A 121 29.19 -4.75 -2.05
CA MET A 121 27.73 -4.83 -1.93
C MET A 121 27.20 -6.15 -2.53
N MET A 122 27.67 -6.52 -3.72
CA MET A 122 27.27 -7.75 -4.40
C MET A 122 27.72 -9.00 -3.64
N GLU A 123 28.95 -9.02 -3.13
CA GLU A 123 29.47 -10.12 -2.32
C GLU A 123 28.69 -10.28 -1.01
N ASN A 124 28.36 -9.18 -0.34
CA ASN A 124 27.52 -9.18 0.86
C ASN A 124 26.11 -9.70 0.56
N PHE A 125 25.50 -9.26 -0.54
CA PHE A 125 24.18 -9.70 -0.99
C PHE A 125 24.16 -11.22 -1.27
N LEU A 126 25.13 -11.71 -2.05
CA LEU A 126 25.25 -13.13 -2.39
C LEU A 126 25.56 -14.00 -1.17
N SER A 127 26.40 -13.52 -0.25
CA SER A 127 26.72 -14.23 1.00
C SER A 127 25.48 -14.43 1.87
N HIS A 128 24.59 -13.43 1.97
CA HIS A 128 23.34 -13.55 2.73
C HIS A 128 22.35 -14.48 2.03
N ILE A 129 22.24 -14.44 0.70
CA ILE A 129 21.35 -15.34 -0.04
C ILE A 129 21.83 -16.80 0.04
N ARG A 130 23.12 -17.07 -0.17
CA ARG A 130 23.70 -18.43 -0.14
C ARG A 130 23.60 -19.13 1.21
N LYS A 131 23.50 -18.37 2.31
CA LYS A 131 23.31 -18.95 3.65
C LYS A 131 21.90 -19.53 3.85
N HIS A 132 20.92 -19.05 3.11
CA HIS A 132 19.50 -19.36 3.34
C HIS A 132 18.79 -20.01 2.15
N LEU A 133 19.35 -19.90 0.94
CA LEU A 133 19.09 -20.82 -0.17
C LEU A 133 20.27 -21.78 -0.26
N ASN A 134 19.99 -23.08 -0.13
CA ASN A 134 20.96 -24.14 -0.45
C ASN A 134 21.34 -24.07 -1.93
N LEU A 135 22.26 -23.16 -2.28
CA LEU A 135 22.88 -22.98 -3.60
C LEU A 135 24.38 -23.21 -3.50
#